data_AF-A0A2T7NXT8-F1
#
_entry.id   AF-A0A2T7NXT8-F1
#
_cell.length_a   1.000
_cell.length_b   1.000
_cell.length_c   1.000
_cell.angle_alpha   90.00
_cell.angle_beta   90.00
_cell.angle_gamma   90.00
#
_symmetry.space_group_name_H-M   'P 1'
#
loop_
_entity.id
_entity.type
_entity.pdbx_description
1 polymer ?
#
loop_
_entity_poly.entity_id
_entity_poly.type
_entity_poly.pdbx_seq_one_letter_code
_entity_poly.pdbx_strand_id
1 'polypeptide(L)'
;MAHRHSKRSESLPSTLPTNGQYNHEDNPNHLVYKKMEAIIERMQDECTGVPVRTVKSFMSKVPSVFTGADLISWMMRNLDVEDTVEALHLAHLMASHGYFFPIDDHMLTVKNDNTYYRFQTPCFWPSRCGEPENTDYAVYLCKRTMQNKQRLELADYEAENLARLQKMFSRKWEFIFMQAEAQAKVDKKRDKLERKVLDSQERAFWDVHRPVPGCVNTTEVDIKKACRMNRHSKMSRPNYAVPGGRISPSVSEADLHNPTDSIRHDIDVLKRKIEKRRVKISKVTESYIAYFQQYAEFDAFITSPDPSNPWISDSTESWDQDRTLNAREIPQRRVKRWAFSIEELLLDPAGRDQFTKFLDKEFSGENLKFWLACQELKGLPMREVNKKVHEIFSEFLAPGAHNPVNVDCQIMELVRRRMENTPTRFCFEEAQSSFYEESLQALEYGKSVMLKGTVLLAGSYIQVDEE
;
A
#
# COMPACT_ATOMS: atom_id res chain seq x y z
N MET A 1 0.72 50.43 -19.77
CA MET A 1 0.28 50.96 -18.46
C MET A 1 -0.04 49.77 -17.56
N ALA A 2 0.85 49.49 -16.61
CA ALA A 2 0.81 48.33 -15.75
C ALA A 2 -0.23 48.50 -14.64
N HIS A 3 -1.30 47.70 -14.65
CA HIS A 3 -2.14 47.55 -13.46
C HIS A 3 -1.52 46.49 -12.56
N ARG A 4 -0.75 46.94 -11.57
CA ARG A 4 -0.41 46.17 -10.38
C ARG A 4 -1.71 45.78 -9.68
N HIS A 5 -2.13 44.53 -9.77
CA HIS A 5 -3.03 43.97 -8.77
C HIS A 5 -2.24 43.83 -7.47
N SER A 6 -2.44 44.80 -6.58
CA SER A 6 -2.00 44.77 -5.20
C SER A 6 -2.51 43.48 -4.55
N LYS A 7 -1.60 42.67 -4.00
CA LYS A 7 -1.93 41.60 -3.04
C LYS A 7 -2.61 42.26 -1.85
N ARG A 8 -3.93 42.41 -1.94
CA ARG A 8 -4.78 42.80 -0.82
C ARG A 8 -4.69 41.65 0.17
N SER A 9 -4.23 41.93 1.38
CA SER A 9 -4.34 41.01 2.51
C SER A 9 -5.79 40.57 2.62
N GLU A 10 -6.08 39.35 2.19
CA GLU A 10 -7.36 38.71 2.47
C GLU A 10 -7.47 38.62 3.99
N SER A 11 -8.35 39.42 4.58
CA SER A 11 -8.75 39.25 5.97
C SER A 11 -9.33 37.85 6.10
N LEU A 12 -8.65 36.99 6.86
CA LEU A 12 -9.10 35.65 7.21
C LEU A 12 -10.59 35.70 7.64
N PRO A 13 -11.44 34.75 7.19
CA PRO A 13 -12.73 34.55 7.81
C PRO A 13 -12.52 34.36 9.32
N SER A 14 -13.29 35.05 10.15
CA SER A 14 -13.27 35.01 11.62
C SER A 14 -13.67 33.66 12.23
N THR A 15 -13.54 32.57 11.46
CA THR A 15 -14.05 31.22 11.73
C THR A 15 -12.96 30.16 11.80
N LEU A 16 -11.68 30.51 11.73
CA LEU A 16 -10.62 29.51 11.96
C LEU A 16 -10.43 29.32 13.47
N PRO A 17 -10.38 28.07 13.97
CA PRO A 17 -10.08 27.81 15.37
C PRO A 17 -8.67 28.31 15.68
N THR A 18 -8.58 29.41 16.44
CA THR A 18 -7.35 29.82 17.11
C THR A 18 -7.17 28.94 18.34
N ASN A 19 -6.71 27.69 18.16
CA ASN A 19 -6.30 26.86 19.28
C ASN A 19 -5.20 25.86 18.88
N GLY A 20 -4.05 25.98 19.55
CA GLY A 20 -2.94 25.03 19.52
C GLY A 20 -2.06 25.10 18.27
N GLN A 21 -0.74 25.14 18.44
CA GLN A 21 0.19 24.79 17.37
C GLN A 21 -0.03 23.32 17.00
N TYR A 22 -0.99 23.05 16.12
CA TYR A 22 -1.13 21.76 15.48
C TYR A 22 0.04 21.63 14.50
N ASN A 23 0.98 20.73 14.78
CA ASN A 23 2.10 20.53 13.88
C ASN A 23 1.58 19.74 12.66
N HIS A 24 1.18 20.47 11.61
CA HIS A 24 0.53 19.91 10.43
C HIS A 24 1.37 18.83 9.72
N GLU A 25 2.68 18.78 9.99
CA GLU A 25 3.60 17.74 9.51
C GLU A 25 3.33 16.35 10.11
N ASP A 26 2.63 16.26 11.25
CA ASP A 26 2.32 14.99 11.93
C ASP A 26 1.08 14.29 11.34
N ASN A 27 0.34 14.92 10.43
CA ASN A 27 -0.79 14.26 9.77
C ASN A 27 -0.25 13.17 8.81
N PRO A 28 -0.72 11.91 8.92
CA PRO A 28 -0.24 10.79 8.12
C PRO A 28 -0.55 10.94 6.63
N ASN A 29 -1.46 11.84 6.27
CA ASN A 29 -1.82 12.17 4.89
C ASN A 29 -1.17 13.49 4.42
N HIS A 30 -0.35 14.16 5.25
CA HIS A 30 0.27 15.45 4.93
C HIS A 30 1.03 15.44 3.60
N LEU A 31 1.82 14.39 3.33
CA LEU A 31 2.59 14.27 2.09
C LEU A 31 1.67 14.20 0.85
N VAL A 32 0.51 13.56 0.97
CA VAL A 32 -0.48 13.46 -0.12
C VAL A 32 -1.08 14.83 -0.39
N TYR A 33 -1.49 15.56 0.65
CA TYR A 33 -2.00 16.92 0.52
C TYR A 33 -0.99 17.86 -0.14
N LYS A 34 0.28 17.80 0.29
CA LYS A 34 1.35 18.61 -0.32
C LYS A 34 1.52 18.34 -1.82
N LYS A 35 1.37 17.09 -2.27
CA LYS A 35 1.42 16.74 -3.69
C LYS A 35 0.21 17.28 -4.46
N MET A 36 -1.00 17.14 -3.90
CA MET A 36 -2.22 17.68 -4.51
C MET A 36 -2.15 19.21 -4.62
N GLU A 37 -1.67 19.88 -3.58
CA GLU A 37 -1.52 21.34 -3.52
C GLU A 37 -0.51 21.85 -4.56
N ALA A 38 0.61 21.16 -4.74
CA ALA A 38 1.57 21.50 -5.79
C ALA A 38 0.96 21.40 -7.20
N ILE A 39 0.03 20.47 -7.42
CA ILE A 39 -0.72 20.38 -8.68
C ILE A 39 -1.70 21.56 -8.80
N ILE A 40 -2.43 21.89 -7.73
CA ILE A 40 -3.36 23.04 -7.72
C ILE A 40 -2.63 24.36 -8.01
N GLU A 41 -1.45 24.57 -7.43
CA GLU A 41 -0.64 25.76 -7.69
C GLU A 41 -0.28 25.88 -9.19
N ARG A 42 0.07 24.76 -9.83
CA ARG A 42 0.30 24.72 -11.29
C ARG A 42 -0.98 24.95 -12.10
N MET A 43 -2.11 24.40 -11.64
CA MET A 43 -3.41 24.62 -12.28
C MET A 43 -3.86 26.09 -12.21
N GLN A 44 -3.39 26.84 -11.22
CA GLN A 44 -3.73 28.26 -11.01
C GLN A 44 -2.72 29.22 -11.64
N ASP A 45 -1.69 28.73 -12.33
CA ASP A 45 -0.72 29.57 -13.03
C ASP A 45 -1.39 30.47 -14.07
N GLU A 46 -1.01 31.76 -14.12
CA GLU A 46 -1.68 32.76 -14.97
C GLU A 46 -1.51 32.50 -16.47
N CYS A 47 -0.43 31.81 -16.87
CA CYS A 47 -0.06 31.60 -18.26
C CYS A 47 -0.36 30.18 -18.73
N THR A 48 -0.07 29.20 -17.88
CA THR A 48 -0.09 27.78 -18.22
C THR A 48 -1.19 27.00 -17.53
N GLY A 49 -1.92 27.62 -16.59
CA GLY A 49 -2.97 27.00 -15.79
C GLY A 49 -4.27 26.72 -16.54
N VAL A 50 -5.27 26.26 -15.78
CA VAL A 50 -6.63 26.02 -16.26
C VAL A 50 -7.30 27.38 -16.54
N PRO A 51 -7.95 27.58 -17.70
CA PRO A 51 -8.54 28.86 -18.05
C PRO A 51 -9.75 29.20 -17.16
N VAL A 52 -9.56 30.11 -16.21
CA VAL A 52 -10.61 30.62 -15.32
C VAL A 52 -11.26 31.86 -15.94
N ARG A 53 -12.59 31.86 -16.02
CA ARG A 53 -13.37 32.93 -16.66
C ARG A 53 -14.58 33.37 -15.83
N THR A 54 -15.08 34.56 -16.13
CA THR A 54 -16.41 35.00 -15.67
C THR A 54 -17.42 34.75 -16.77
N VAL A 55 -18.35 33.83 -16.55
CA VAL A 55 -19.40 33.49 -17.50
C VAL A 55 -20.60 34.43 -17.32
N LYS A 56 -21.07 35.02 -18.43
CA LYS A 56 -22.26 35.88 -18.47
C LYS A 56 -23.36 35.18 -19.29
N SER A 57 -24.55 35.10 -18.72
CA SER A 57 -25.78 34.65 -19.37
C SER A 57 -26.86 35.74 -19.22
N PHE A 58 -27.99 35.59 -19.93
CA PHE A 58 -29.10 36.55 -19.96
C PHE A 58 -29.62 36.93 -18.56
N MET A 59 -29.57 36.01 -17.58
CA MET A 59 -30.05 36.23 -16.21
C MET A 59 -29.00 36.07 -15.10
N SER A 60 -27.76 35.66 -15.44
CA SER A 60 -26.76 35.35 -14.43
C SER A 60 -25.34 35.73 -14.84
N LYS A 61 -24.54 36.12 -13.86
CA LYS A 61 -23.09 36.33 -13.98
C LYS A 61 -22.40 35.48 -12.93
N VAL A 62 -21.58 34.54 -13.38
CA VAL A 62 -20.87 33.57 -12.54
C VAL A 62 -19.37 33.86 -12.65
N PRO A 63 -18.76 34.50 -11.63
CA PRO A 63 -17.34 34.83 -11.65
C PRO A 63 -16.48 33.60 -11.32
N SER A 64 -15.22 33.64 -11.79
CA SER A 64 -14.14 32.74 -11.38
C SER A 64 -14.52 31.25 -11.45
N VAL A 65 -14.85 30.77 -12.65
CA VAL A 65 -15.15 29.37 -12.94
C VAL A 65 -14.37 28.85 -14.13
N PHE A 66 -14.14 27.54 -14.15
CA PHE A 66 -13.58 26.79 -15.28
C PHE A 66 -14.49 25.60 -15.59
N THR A 67 -14.34 24.97 -16.76
CA THR A 67 -15.13 23.79 -17.13
C THR A 67 -14.40 22.51 -16.77
N GLY A 68 -15.14 21.42 -16.56
CA GLY A 68 -14.56 20.10 -16.39
C GLY A 68 -13.73 19.65 -17.60
N ALA A 69 -14.21 19.93 -18.82
CA ALA A 69 -13.47 19.67 -20.05
C ALA A 69 -12.12 20.41 -20.10
N ASP A 70 -12.09 21.69 -19.71
CA ASP A 70 -10.85 22.48 -19.64
C ASP A 70 -9.87 21.91 -18.60
N LEU A 71 -10.39 21.46 -17.44
CA LEU A 71 -9.60 20.84 -16.39
C LEU A 71 -8.97 19.52 -16.85
N ILE A 72 -9.75 18.60 -17.40
CA ILE A 72 -9.25 17.29 -17.86
C ILE A 72 -8.26 17.49 -19.01
N SER A 73 -8.54 18.38 -19.95
CA SER A 73 -7.61 18.73 -21.04
C SER A 73 -6.31 19.36 -20.53
N TRP A 74 -6.35 20.10 -19.43
CA TRP A 74 -5.13 20.60 -18.79
C TRP A 74 -4.34 19.46 -18.14
N MET A 75 -5.01 18.56 -17.42
CA MET A 75 -4.37 17.43 -16.74
C MET A 75 -3.67 16.50 -17.73
N MET A 76 -4.34 16.11 -18.81
CA MET A 76 -3.76 15.27 -19.89
C MET A 76 -2.51 15.89 -20.53
N ARG A 77 -2.39 17.22 -20.55
CA ARG A 77 -1.25 17.92 -21.18
C ARG A 77 -0.09 18.17 -20.22
N ASN A 78 -0.37 18.25 -18.91
CA ASN A 78 0.59 18.74 -17.92
C ASN A 78 0.99 17.69 -16.88
N LEU A 79 0.26 16.58 -16.83
CA LEU A 79 0.53 15.43 -15.98
C LEU A 79 0.86 14.23 -16.87
N ASP A 80 1.68 13.32 -16.35
CA ASP A 80 2.03 12.05 -16.98
C ASP A 80 0.92 11.04 -16.69
N VAL A 81 -0.20 11.20 -17.39
CA VAL A 81 -1.39 10.34 -17.29
C VAL A 81 -1.63 9.67 -18.65
N GLU A 82 -1.91 8.38 -18.64
CA GLU A 82 -1.96 7.56 -19.86
C GLU A 82 -3.26 7.76 -20.63
N ASP A 83 -4.37 7.95 -19.91
CA ASP A 83 -5.69 8.10 -20.50
C ASP A 83 -6.61 9.11 -19.79
N THR A 84 -7.74 9.40 -20.44
CA THR A 84 -8.73 10.36 -19.94
C THR A 84 -9.46 9.87 -18.68
N VAL A 85 -9.54 8.55 -18.46
CA VAL A 85 -10.21 7.95 -17.30
C VAL A 85 -9.35 8.14 -16.05
N GLU A 86 -8.04 7.93 -16.17
CA GLU A 86 -7.06 8.20 -15.11
C GLU A 86 -7.06 9.69 -14.74
N ALA A 87 -6.99 10.58 -15.72
CA ALA A 87 -7.04 12.03 -15.49
C ALA A 87 -8.34 12.45 -14.80
N LEU A 88 -9.47 11.91 -15.24
CA LEU A 88 -10.77 12.16 -14.63
C LEU A 88 -10.84 11.61 -13.20
N HIS A 89 -10.30 10.42 -12.95
CA HIS A 89 -10.27 9.83 -11.61
C HIS A 89 -9.41 10.66 -10.65
N LEU A 90 -8.22 11.10 -11.07
CA LEU A 90 -7.39 11.99 -10.26
C LEU A 90 -8.11 13.32 -9.99
N ALA A 91 -8.80 13.89 -10.97
CA ALA A 91 -9.60 15.10 -10.79
C ALA A 91 -10.71 14.89 -9.74
N HIS A 92 -11.41 13.76 -9.79
CA HIS A 92 -12.41 13.38 -8.77
C HIS A 92 -11.80 13.34 -7.38
N LEU A 93 -10.64 12.68 -7.21
CA LEU A 93 -9.97 12.61 -5.92
C LEU A 93 -9.57 13.99 -5.41
N MET A 94 -9.07 14.89 -6.28
CA MET A 94 -8.73 16.25 -5.86
C MET A 94 -9.97 17.07 -5.49
N ALA A 95 -11.08 16.88 -6.20
CA ALA A 95 -12.36 17.51 -5.87
C ALA A 95 -12.93 17.01 -4.55
N SER A 96 -12.89 15.69 -4.30
CA SER A 96 -13.41 15.08 -3.08
C SER A 96 -12.62 15.52 -1.84
N HIS A 97 -11.35 15.87 -2.00
CA HIS A 97 -10.53 16.48 -0.95
C HIS A 97 -10.73 18.01 -0.83
N GLY A 98 -11.62 18.59 -1.63
CA GLY A 98 -12.04 19.99 -1.50
C GLY A 98 -11.12 21.02 -2.13
N TYR A 99 -10.21 20.65 -3.03
CA TYR A 99 -9.34 21.63 -3.68
C TYR A 99 -10.04 22.45 -4.78
N PHE A 100 -11.06 21.86 -5.40
CA PHE A 100 -12.02 22.53 -6.26
C PHE A 100 -13.34 21.77 -6.21
N PHE A 101 -14.43 22.43 -6.61
CA PHE A 101 -15.76 21.90 -6.39
C PHE A 101 -16.74 22.36 -7.47
N PRO A 102 -17.77 21.55 -7.80
CA PRO A 102 -18.86 21.98 -8.68
C PRO A 102 -19.66 23.10 -8.00
N ILE A 103 -20.02 24.14 -8.77
CA ILE A 103 -20.69 25.31 -8.19
C ILE A 103 -22.16 25.06 -7.82
N ASP A 104 -22.81 24.09 -8.47
CA ASP A 104 -24.26 23.84 -8.41
C ASP A 104 -24.63 22.47 -7.80
N ASP A 105 -23.65 21.73 -7.25
CA ASP A 105 -23.86 20.40 -6.67
C ASP A 105 -23.12 20.26 -5.32
N HIS A 106 -23.69 19.49 -4.40
CA HIS A 106 -23.07 19.10 -3.12
C HIS A 106 -22.16 17.86 -3.26
N MET A 107 -22.35 17.06 -4.31
CA MET A 107 -21.47 15.94 -4.59
C MET A 107 -20.17 16.44 -5.23
N LEU A 108 -19.06 16.28 -4.50
CA LEU A 108 -17.71 16.68 -4.93
C LEU A 108 -17.13 15.72 -6.00
N THR A 109 -17.80 15.64 -7.14
CA THR A 109 -17.45 14.81 -8.30
C THR A 109 -17.09 15.68 -9.50
N VAL A 110 -16.38 15.13 -10.48
CA VAL A 110 -15.93 15.85 -11.67
C VAL A 110 -16.53 15.20 -12.92
N LYS A 111 -16.99 16.00 -13.85
CA LYS A 111 -17.50 15.54 -15.14
C LYS A 111 -16.63 16.11 -16.24
N ASN A 112 -16.28 15.29 -17.23
CA ASN A 112 -15.55 15.75 -18.41
C ASN A 112 -16.52 16.40 -19.41
N ASP A 113 -17.12 17.51 -19.01
CA ASP A 113 -18.13 18.24 -19.78
C ASP A 113 -18.06 19.75 -19.47
N ASN A 114 -19.09 20.49 -19.85
CA ASN A 114 -19.20 21.93 -19.64
C ASN A 114 -19.67 22.32 -18.22
N THR A 115 -19.73 21.38 -17.26
CA THR A 115 -20.03 21.68 -15.85
C THR A 115 -19.01 22.64 -15.28
N TYR A 116 -19.47 23.62 -14.51
CA TYR A 116 -18.62 24.66 -13.94
C TYR A 116 -18.07 24.26 -12.56
N TYR A 117 -16.77 24.47 -12.39
CA TYR A 117 -16.03 24.24 -11.16
C TYR A 117 -15.35 25.52 -10.71
N ARG A 118 -14.99 25.57 -9.42
CA ARG A 118 -14.25 26.66 -8.82
C ARG A 118 -13.17 26.13 -7.89
N PHE A 119 -12.01 26.79 -7.89
CA PHE A 119 -10.95 26.51 -6.93
C PHE A 119 -11.33 26.94 -5.51
N GLN A 120 -10.95 26.11 -4.55
CA GLN A 120 -11.08 26.40 -3.14
C GLN A 120 -9.99 27.36 -2.67
N THR A 121 -10.33 28.19 -1.69
CA THR A 121 -9.35 29.07 -1.04
C THR A 121 -8.40 28.26 -0.15
N PRO A 122 -7.09 28.60 -0.11
CA PRO A 122 -6.12 27.89 0.71
C PRO A 122 -6.46 27.79 2.20
N CYS A 123 -7.24 28.72 2.75
CA CYS A 123 -7.64 28.65 4.16
C CYS A 123 -8.58 27.47 4.49
N PHE A 124 -9.23 26.90 3.47
CA PHE A 124 -10.08 25.72 3.58
C PHE A 124 -9.42 24.43 3.07
N TRP A 125 -8.12 24.45 2.77
CA TRP A 125 -7.41 23.24 2.36
C TRP A 125 -7.28 22.24 3.53
N PRO A 126 -7.40 20.93 3.29
CA PRO A 126 -7.30 19.90 4.33
C PRO A 126 -5.98 19.90 5.10
N SER A 127 -4.90 20.39 4.50
CA SER A 127 -3.60 20.51 5.18
C SER A 127 -3.57 21.62 6.22
N ARG A 128 -4.40 22.66 6.07
CA ARG A 128 -4.39 23.88 6.89
C ARG A 128 -5.56 23.94 7.85
N CYS A 129 -6.64 23.21 7.57
CA CYS A 129 -7.78 23.14 8.46
C CYS A 129 -7.64 21.98 9.45
N GLY A 130 -7.90 22.25 10.73
CA GLY A 130 -8.13 21.20 11.72
C GLY A 130 -9.50 20.57 11.54
N GLU A 131 -9.79 19.52 12.30
CA GLU A 131 -11.12 18.89 12.29
C GLU A 131 -12.18 19.89 12.79
N PRO A 132 -13.19 20.25 11.97
CA PRO A 132 -14.19 21.24 12.36
C PRO A 132 -15.19 20.69 13.37
N GLU A 133 -15.54 21.52 14.36
CA GLU A 133 -16.44 21.12 15.42
C GLU A 133 -17.92 21.13 14.97
N ASN A 134 -18.74 20.37 15.69
CA ASN A 134 -20.19 20.38 15.47
C ASN A 134 -20.84 21.75 15.78
N THR A 135 -20.22 22.55 16.64
CA THR A 135 -20.67 23.92 16.94
C THR A 135 -20.55 24.81 15.70
N ASP A 136 -19.43 24.74 14.98
CA ASP A 136 -19.18 25.51 13.76
C ASP A 136 -20.17 25.13 12.65
N TYR A 137 -20.45 23.83 12.52
CA TYR A 137 -21.43 23.35 11.53
C TYR A 137 -22.85 23.83 11.86
N ALA A 138 -23.22 23.86 13.14
CA ALA A 138 -24.51 24.40 13.58
C ALA A 138 -24.65 25.89 13.25
N VAL A 139 -23.59 26.68 13.47
CA VAL A 139 -23.55 28.11 13.09
C VAL A 139 -23.71 28.27 11.58
N TYR A 140 -23.02 27.46 10.78
CA TYR A 140 -23.12 27.49 9.32
C TYR A 140 -24.53 27.20 8.82
N LEU A 141 -25.15 26.09 9.27
CA LEU A 141 -26.50 25.71 8.87
C LEU A 141 -27.54 26.74 9.32
N CYS A 142 -27.44 27.23 10.57
CA CYS A 142 -28.30 28.28 11.09
C CYS A 142 -28.16 29.58 10.28
N LYS A 143 -26.93 29.96 9.90
CA LYS A 143 -26.68 31.13 9.05
C LYS A 143 -27.37 30.99 7.70
N ARG A 144 -27.34 29.81 7.09
CA ARG A 144 -27.98 29.53 5.79
C ARG A 144 -29.49 29.68 5.84
N THR A 145 -30.14 29.14 6.87
CA THR A 145 -31.60 29.26 7.03
C THR A 145 -32.06 30.70 7.18
N MET A 146 -31.21 31.60 7.67
CA MET A 146 -31.54 33.03 7.87
C MET A 146 -31.47 33.87 6.59
N GLN A 147 -30.92 33.35 5.49
CA GLN A 147 -30.68 34.16 4.28
C GLN A 147 -31.88 34.24 3.33
N ASN A 148 -32.91 33.40 3.50
CA ASN A 148 -34.13 33.35 2.68
C ASN A 148 -33.85 33.44 1.17
N LYS A 149 -32.92 32.61 0.68
CA LYS A 149 -32.56 32.51 -0.75
C LYS A 149 -32.60 31.05 -1.18
N GLN A 150 -33.29 30.76 -2.28
CA GLN A 150 -33.44 29.41 -2.82
C GLN A 150 -32.10 28.68 -2.98
N ARG A 151 -31.06 29.34 -3.52
CA ARG A 151 -29.71 28.76 -3.68
C ARG A 151 -28.99 28.38 -2.38
N LEU A 152 -29.52 28.78 -1.22
CA LEU A 152 -28.96 28.53 0.11
C LEU A 152 -29.90 27.69 0.97
N GLU A 153 -31.04 27.26 0.44
CA GLU A 153 -31.95 26.33 1.10
C GLU A 153 -31.19 25.07 1.49
N LEU A 154 -31.53 24.52 2.66
CA LEU A 154 -30.89 23.31 3.14
C LEU A 154 -31.41 22.12 2.33
N ALA A 155 -30.51 21.24 1.93
CA ALA A 155 -30.92 19.93 1.47
C ALA A 155 -31.53 19.11 2.62
N ASP A 156 -32.28 18.05 2.32
CA ASP A 156 -32.97 17.25 3.34
C ASP A 156 -32.02 16.70 4.42
N TYR A 157 -30.85 16.19 4.01
CA TYR A 157 -29.84 15.68 4.95
C TYR A 157 -29.23 16.80 5.82
N GLU A 158 -29.12 18.02 5.29
CA GLU A 158 -28.64 19.18 6.05
C GLU A 158 -29.69 19.65 7.07
N ALA A 159 -30.97 19.61 6.70
CA ALA A 159 -32.08 19.92 7.60
C ALA A 159 -32.18 18.89 8.74
N GLU A 160 -32.01 17.61 8.44
CA GLU A 160 -31.93 16.54 9.46
C GLU A 160 -30.73 16.76 10.40
N ASN A 161 -29.56 17.08 9.84
CA ASN A 161 -28.38 17.42 10.62
C ASN A 161 -28.63 18.63 11.53
N LEU A 162 -29.25 19.70 11.01
CA LEU A 162 -29.61 20.87 11.81
C LEU A 162 -30.53 20.51 12.97
N ALA A 163 -31.56 19.71 12.73
CA ALA A 163 -32.49 19.25 13.78
C ALA A 163 -31.76 18.45 14.88
N ARG A 164 -30.82 17.57 14.48
CA ARG A 164 -29.99 16.82 15.42
C ARG A 164 -29.09 17.75 16.24
N LEU A 165 -28.46 18.74 15.61
CA LEU A 165 -27.60 19.72 16.29
C LEU A 165 -28.39 20.61 17.24
N GLN A 166 -29.60 21.05 16.88
CA GLN A 166 -30.50 21.79 17.75
C GLN A 166 -30.86 21.02 19.01
N LYS A 167 -31.13 19.71 18.88
CA LYS A 167 -31.37 18.83 20.03
C LYS A 167 -30.12 18.71 20.91
N MET A 168 -28.97 18.48 20.29
CA MET A 168 -27.68 18.30 20.98
C MET A 168 -27.21 19.55 21.72
N PHE A 169 -27.42 20.73 21.14
CA PHE A 169 -26.99 22.03 21.67
C PHE A 169 -28.13 22.89 22.22
N SER A 170 -29.26 22.28 22.60
CA SER A 170 -30.47 22.98 23.06
C SER A 170 -30.21 24.11 24.08
N ARG A 171 -29.34 23.85 25.07
CA ARG A 171 -28.98 24.85 26.12
C ARG A 171 -28.04 25.97 25.64
N LYS A 172 -27.35 25.78 24.52
CA LYS A 172 -26.40 26.73 23.93
C LYS A 172 -26.91 27.35 22.63
N TRP A 173 -28.13 27.02 22.20
CA TRP A 173 -28.65 27.37 20.89
C TRP A 173 -28.73 28.88 20.67
N GLU A 174 -29.07 29.65 21.70
CA GLU A 174 -29.11 31.12 21.62
C GLU A 174 -27.75 31.72 21.25
N PHE A 175 -26.64 31.17 21.76
CA PHE A 175 -25.28 31.60 21.41
C PHE A 175 -24.93 31.25 19.96
N ILE A 176 -25.30 30.05 19.50
CA ILE A 176 -25.13 29.61 18.11
C ILE A 176 -25.90 30.54 17.16
N PHE A 177 -27.16 30.85 17.50
CA PHE A 177 -27.99 31.76 16.72
C PHE A 177 -27.41 33.17 16.68
N MET A 178 -26.96 33.70 17.82
CA MET A 178 -26.33 35.02 17.90
C MET A 178 -25.07 35.11 17.05
N GLN A 179 -24.24 34.06 17.06
CA GLN A 179 -23.04 33.97 16.23
C GLN A 179 -23.38 33.90 14.73
N ALA A 180 -24.36 33.09 14.35
CA ALA A 180 -24.85 32.98 12.97
C ALA A 180 -25.42 34.33 12.47
N GLU A 181 -26.18 35.04 13.31
CA GLU A 181 -26.73 36.35 12.98
C GLU A 181 -25.63 37.40 12.77
N ALA A 182 -24.65 37.44 13.67
CA ALA A 182 -23.50 38.34 13.56
C ALA A 182 -22.73 38.11 12.26
N GLN A 183 -22.46 36.84 11.90
CA GLN A 183 -21.79 36.48 10.66
C GLN A 183 -22.63 36.87 9.43
N ALA A 184 -23.95 36.62 9.44
CA ALA A 184 -24.84 37.02 8.36
C ALA A 184 -24.88 38.54 8.16
N LYS A 185 -24.79 39.33 9.24
CA LYS A 185 -24.70 40.81 9.19
C LYS A 185 -23.40 41.27 8.53
N VAL A 186 -22.27 40.60 8.80
CA VAL A 186 -20.99 40.88 8.14
C VAL A 186 -21.05 40.52 6.66
N ASP A 187 -21.57 39.34 6.31
CA ASP A 187 -21.66 38.88 4.92
C ASP A 187 -22.55 39.81 4.08
N LYS A 188 -23.63 40.37 4.66
CA LYS A 188 -24.50 41.36 4.00
C LYS A 188 -23.78 42.65 3.57
N LYS A 189 -22.63 43.00 4.19
CA LYS A 189 -21.83 44.19 3.83
C LYS A 189 -20.95 43.99 2.60
N ARG A 190 -20.69 42.74 2.20
CA ARG A 190 -19.84 42.41 1.03
C ARG A 190 -20.57 42.61 -0.29
N ASP A 191 -19.84 42.74 -1.39
CA ASP A 191 -20.45 42.81 -2.73
C ASP A 191 -21.25 41.53 -3.04
N LYS A 192 -22.28 41.64 -3.89
CA LYS A 192 -23.16 40.52 -4.22
C LYS A 192 -22.40 39.37 -4.89
N LEU A 193 -21.48 39.64 -5.81
CA LEU A 193 -20.73 38.60 -6.51
C LEU A 193 -19.67 37.96 -5.62
N GLU A 194 -18.96 38.77 -4.84
CA GLU A 194 -17.99 38.32 -3.84
C GLU A 194 -18.65 37.39 -2.81
N ARG A 195 -19.81 37.80 -2.27
CA ARG A 195 -20.57 36.97 -1.33
C ARG A 195 -20.97 35.63 -1.93
N LYS A 196 -21.38 35.59 -3.22
CA LYS A 196 -21.70 34.32 -3.89
C LYS A 196 -20.50 33.37 -3.95
N VAL A 197 -19.30 33.91 -4.15
CA VAL A 197 -18.07 33.12 -4.18
C VAL A 197 -17.76 32.56 -2.79
N LEU A 198 -17.76 33.42 -1.78
CA LEU A 198 -17.46 33.05 -0.40
C LEU A 198 -18.48 32.02 0.15
N ASP A 199 -19.79 32.22 -0.10
CA ASP A 199 -20.83 31.27 0.30
C ASP A 199 -20.58 29.87 -0.31
N SER A 200 -20.13 29.81 -1.58
CA SER A 200 -19.87 28.54 -2.26
C SER A 200 -18.59 27.84 -1.77
N GLN A 201 -17.57 28.62 -1.40
CA GLN A 201 -16.31 28.10 -0.85
C GLN A 201 -16.53 27.51 0.54
N GLU A 202 -17.32 28.18 1.38
CA GLU A 202 -17.73 27.68 2.70
C GLU A 202 -18.65 26.45 2.57
N ARG A 203 -19.56 26.42 1.58
CA ARG A 203 -20.35 25.21 1.26
C ARG A 203 -19.43 24.03 0.93
N ALA A 204 -18.51 24.22 -0.01
CA ALA A 204 -17.60 23.15 -0.43
C ALA A 204 -16.69 22.65 0.71
N PHE A 205 -16.32 23.53 1.65
CA PHE A 205 -15.62 23.12 2.87
C PHE A 205 -16.46 22.14 3.70
N TRP A 206 -17.75 22.42 3.89
CA TRP A 206 -18.65 21.53 4.61
C TRP A 206 -19.01 20.27 3.82
N ASP A 207 -19.05 20.32 2.49
CA ASP A 207 -19.27 19.13 1.65
C ASP A 207 -18.13 18.10 1.80
N VAL A 208 -16.91 18.52 2.18
CA VAL A 208 -15.80 17.61 2.54
C VAL A 208 -16.00 17.02 3.93
N HIS A 209 -16.29 17.86 4.93
CA HIS A 209 -16.28 17.46 6.34
C HIS A 209 -17.60 16.87 6.85
N ARG A 210 -18.69 17.12 6.13
CA ARG A 210 -20.05 16.63 6.40
C ARG A 210 -20.68 16.23 5.06
N PRO A 211 -20.11 15.20 4.39
CA PRO A 211 -20.48 14.85 3.03
C PRO A 211 -21.93 14.37 2.93
N VAL A 212 -22.48 14.46 1.72
CA VAL A 212 -23.79 13.88 1.38
C VAL A 212 -23.81 12.39 1.75
N PRO A 213 -24.89 11.87 2.39
CA PRO A 213 -24.98 10.46 2.73
C PRO A 213 -24.73 9.55 1.52
N GLY A 214 -23.86 8.55 1.69
CA GLY A 214 -23.42 7.64 0.62
C GLY A 214 -22.15 8.05 -0.10
N CYS A 215 -21.68 9.30 0.06
CA CYS A 215 -20.36 9.72 -0.40
C CYS A 215 -19.27 9.23 0.55
N VAL A 216 -18.08 8.97 -0.01
CA VAL A 216 -16.89 8.62 0.78
C VAL A 216 -16.45 9.84 1.59
N ASN A 217 -16.25 9.64 2.90
CA ASN A 217 -15.70 10.66 3.77
C ASN A 217 -14.17 10.66 3.67
N THR A 218 -13.61 11.60 2.92
CA THR A 218 -12.16 11.71 2.71
C THR A 218 -11.39 12.17 3.95
N THR A 219 -12.07 12.63 5.00
CA THR A 219 -11.42 13.02 6.27
C THR A 219 -11.20 11.82 7.19
N GLU A 220 -11.74 10.65 6.88
CA GLU A 220 -11.51 9.43 7.67
C GLU A 220 -10.07 8.96 7.56
N VAL A 221 -9.45 8.68 8.71
CA VAL A 221 -8.06 8.24 8.81
C VAL A 221 -8.03 6.80 9.31
N ASP A 222 -7.22 5.96 8.66
CA ASP A 222 -6.96 4.59 9.10
C ASP A 222 -6.53 4.54 10.58
N ILE A 223 -7.09 3.60 11.35
CA ILE A 223 -6.87 3.52 12.79
C ILE A 223 -5.38 3.36 13.17
N LYS A 224 -4.58 2.65 12.37
CA LYS A 224 -3.15 2.48 12.61
C LYS A 224 -2.40 3.80 12.40
N LYS A 225 -2.82 4.59 11.42
CA LYS A 225 -2.29 5.94 11.18
C LYS A 225 -2.66 6.88 12.33
N ALA A 226 -3.92 6.88 12.78
CA ALA A 226 -4.38 7.70 13.91
C ALA A 226 -3.63 7.36 15.22
N CYS A 227 -3.42 6.07 15.51
CA CYS A 227 -2.65 5.66 16.69
C CYS A 227 -1.19 6.16 16.66
N ARG A 228 -0.55 6.22 15.48
CA ARG A 228 0.82 6.72 15.34
C ARG A 228 0.93 8.22 15.61
N MET A 229 -0.06 9.01 15.17
CA MET A 229 -0.12 10.45 15.47
C MET A 229 -0.19 10.70 16.98
N ASN A 230 -1.09 10.00 17.67
CA ASN A 230 -1.30 10.19 19.11
C ASN A 230 -0.15 9.70 19.99
N ARG A 231 0.74 8.83 19.48
CA ARG A 231 1.96 8.43 20.20
C ARG A 231 2.99 9.56 20.27
N HIS A 232 3.10 10.39 19.24
CA HIS A 232 4.06 11.50 19.20
C HIS A 232 3.60 12.70 20.04
N SER A 233 2.29 12.96 20.11
CA SER A 233 1.72 14.06 20.90
C SER A 233 1.94 13.91 22.42
N LYS A 234 1.97 12.68 22.95
CA LYS A 234 2.26 12.44 24.39
C LYS A 234 3.74 12.57 24.76
N MET A 235 4.63 12.80 23.79
CA MET A 235 6.08 12.84 23.98
C MET A 235 6.72 14.20 23.63
N SER A 236 5.92 15.28 23.56
CA SER A 236 6.44 16.62 23.26
C SER A 236 7.26 17.17 24.45
N ARG A 237 8.58 17.19 24.29
CA ARG A 237 9.60 17.67 25.25
C ARG A 237 9.64 19.22 25.33
N PRO A 238 10.17 19.79 26.44
CA PRO A 238 10.61 21.18 26.50
C PRO A 238 11.84 21.43 25.60
N ASN A 239 11.79 22.54 24.86
CA ASN A 239 12.82 23.00 23.93
C ASN A 239 14.21 23.17 24.58
N TYR A 240 15.18 22.35 24.15
CA TYR A 240 16.60 22.72 24.17
C TYR A 240 17.17 22.50 22.78
N ALA A 241 17.12 23.55 21.96
CA ALA A 241 17.78 23.57 20.66
C ALA A 241 19.27 23.84 20.86
N VAL A 242 20.12 22.94 20.35
CA VAL A 242 21.54 23.23 20.09
C VAL A 242 21.67 23.61 18.60
N PRO A 243 22.33 24.71 18.23
CA PRO A 243 22.46 25.11 16.83
C PRO A 243 23.48 24.20 16.11
N GLY A 244 23.04 23.55 15.03
CA GLY A 244 23.94 22.92 14.04
C GLY A 244 24.00 21.40 14.09
N GLY A 245 22.96 20.74 13.59
CA GLY A 245 23.00 19.31 13.28
C GLY A 245 21.60 18.77 12.97
N ARG A 246 21.38 18.29 11.74
CA ARG A 246 20.16 17.55 11.42
C ARG A 246 20.28 16.17 12.07
N ILE A 247 19.58 15.97 13.18
CA ILE A 247 19.40 14.64 13.77
C ILE A 247 18.38 13.88 12.90
N SER A 248 18.75 12.68 12.46
CA SER A 248 17.85 11.75 11.75
C SER A 248 16.57 11.49 12.56
N PRO A 249 15.40 11.29 11.92
CA PRO A 249 14.12 11.20 12.61
C PRO A 249 13.88 9.85 13.33
N SER A 250 14.93 9.10 13.66
CA SER A 250 14.85 7.75 14.24
C SER A 250 15.48 7.60 15.62
N VAL A 251 15.84 8.69 16.29
CA VAL A 251 16.42 8.63 17.64
C VAL A 251 15.30 8.40 18.65
N SER A 252 15.27 7.22 19.27
CA SER A 252 14.32 6.91 20.33
C SER A 252 14.71 7.63 21.62
N GLU A 253 13.77 7.87 22.54
CA GLU A 253 14.06 8.58 23.79
C GLU A 253 15.06 7.84 24.70
N ALA A 254 15.22 6.53 24.50
CA ALA A 254 16.26 5.72 25.14
C ALA A 254 17.68 6.11 24.69
N ASP A 255 17.85 6.53 23.43
CA ASP A 255 19.14 6.97 22.87
C ASP A 255 19.58 8.33 23.45
N LEU A 256 18.63 9.15 23.90
CA LEU A 256 18.88 10.44 24.53
C LEU A 256 19.35 10.32 25.99
N HIS A 257 19.00 9.22 26.67
CA HIS A 257 19.40 8.98 28.07
C HIS A 257 20.75 8.25 28.21
N ASN A 258 21.27 7.65 27.12
CA ASN A 258 22.58 7.01 27.12
C ASN A 258 23.24 7.03 25.73
N PRO A 259 23.74 8.20 25.28
CA PRO A 259 24.25 8.38 23.92
C PRO A 259 25.45 7.47 23.61
N THR A 260 26.22 7.09 24.62
CA THR A 260 27.38 6.21 24.44
C THR A 260 26.96 4.78 24.06
N ASP A 261 25.90 4.25 24.66
CA ASP A 261 25.42 2.90 24.35
C ASP A 261 24.71 2.83 22.99
N SER A 262 24.00 3.90 22.62
CA SER A 262 23.44 4.06 21.27
C SER A 262 24.53 4.06 20.20
N ILE A 263 25.59 4.85 20.41
CA ILE A 263 26.75 4.89 19.50
C ILE A 263 27.47 3.53 19.43
N ARG A 264 27.63 2.83 20.57
CA ARG A 264 28.22 1.47 20.60
C ARG A 264 27.36 0.50 19.79
N HIS A 265 26.05 0.53 19.97
CA HIS A 265 25.12 -0.30 19.21
C HIS A 265 25.23 -0.02 17.70
N ASP A 266 25.28 1.25 17.30
CA ASP A 266 25.44 1.65 15.91
C ASP A 266 26.76 1.15 15.31
N ILE A 267 27.87 1.28 16.07
CA ILE A 267 29.17 0.74 15.67
C ILE A 267 29.07 -0.77 15.44
N ASP A 268 28.45 -1.51 16.36
CA ASP A 268 28.31 -2.97 16.24
C ASP A 268 27.39 -3.39 15.09
N VAL A 269 26.33 -2.63 14.82
CA VAL A 269 25.47 -2.80 13.63
C VAL A 269 26.27 -2.55 12.35
N LEU A 270 27.07 -1.49 12.31
CA LEU A 270 27.89 -1.14 11.13
C LEU A 270 28.99 -2.17 10.88
N LYS A 271 29.68 -2.64 11.92
CA LYS A 271 30.67 -3.73 11.82
C LYS A 271 30.04 -4.98 11.21
N ARG A 272 28.88 -5.42 11.74
CA ARG A 272 28.13 -6.55 11.18
C ARG A 272 27.71 -6.31 9.72
N LYS A 273 27.41 -5.07 9.31
CA LYS A 273 27.07 -4.73 7.92
C LYS A 273 28.26 -4.75 6.96
N ILE A 274 29.48 -4.54 7.47
CA ILE A 274 30.73 -4.61 6.69
C ILE A 274 31.13 -6.06 6.44
N GLU A 275 30.91 -6.95 7.42
CA GLU A 275 31.21 -8.39 7.31
C GLU A 275 30.32 -9.12 6.30
N LYS A 276 29.15 -8.56 5.96
CA LYS A 276 28.26 -9.13 4.95
C LYS A 276 28.91 -9.08 3.56
N ARG A 277 29.18 -10.26 2.99
CA ARG A 277 29.60 -10.40 1.60
C ARG A 277 28.56 -9.78 0.67
N ARG A 278 29.01 -9.00 -0.31
CA ARG A 278 28.14 -8.33 -1.29
C ARG A 278 28.47 -8.81 -2.70
N VAL A 279 27.44 -8.86 -3.53
CA VAL A 279 27.56 -9.17 -4.96
C VAL A 279 27.48 -7.86 -5.75
N LYS A 280 28.19 -7.77 -6.87
CA LYS A 280 28.13 -6.61 -7.76
C LYS A 280 26.70 -6.44 -8.31
N ILE A 281 26.22 -5.20 -8.40
CA ILE A 281 24.85 -4.93 -8.88
C ILE A 281 24.61 -5.49 -10.29
N SER A 282 25.60 -5.42 -11.19
CA SER A 282 25.49 -5.99 -12.53
C SER A 282 25.20 -7.49 -12.50
N LYS A 283 25.85 -8.25 -11.61
CA LYS A 283 25.62 -9.69 -11.44
C LYS A 283 24.27 -10.00 -10.82
N VAL A 284 23.81 -9.18 -9.87
CA VAL A 284 22.47 -9.30 -9.31
C VAL A 284 21.41 -9.06 -10.40
N THR A 285 21.56 -8.00 -11.19
CA THR A 285 20.64 -7.68 -12.29
C THR A 285 20.62 -8.75 -13.37
N GLU A 286 21.79 -9.22 -13.82
CA GLU A 286 21.90 -10.34 -14.78
C GLU A 286 21.15 -11.57 -14.26
N SER A 287 21.33 -11.91 -12.98
CA SER A 287 20.66 -13.04 -12.35
C SER A 287 19.14 -12.88 -12.30
N TYR A 288 18.62 -11.69 -11.96
CA TYR A 288 17.18 -11.45 -11.93
C TYR A 288 16.55 -11.47 -13.31
N ILE A 289 17.23 -10.93 -14.33
CA ILE A 289 16.75 -10.99 -15.72
C ILE A 289 16.70 -12.45 -16.18
N ALA A 290 17.77 -13.22 -15.94
CA ALA A 290 17.81 -14.64 -16.31
C ALA A 290 16.70 -15.45 -15.62
N TYR A 291 16.48 -15.22 -14.31
CA TYR A 291 15.37 -15.83 -13.58
C TYR A 291 14.03 -15.45 -14.21
N PHE A 292 13.76 -14.15 -14.44
CA PHE A 292 12.52 -13.72 -15.06
C PHE A 292 12.27 -14.40 -16.42
N GLN A 293 13.28 -14.40 -17.30
CA GLN A 293 13.18 -15.02 -18.62
C GLN A 293 12.92 -16.54 -18.55
N GLN A 294 13.54 -17.22 -17.58
CA GLN A 294 13.35 -18.65 -17.35
C GLN A 294 11.92 -18.98 -16.90
N TYR A 295 11.30 -18.12 -16.08
CA TYR A 295 9.95 -18.34 -15.54
C TYR A 295 8.83 -17.66 -16.35
N ALA A 296 9.15 -16.84 -17.36
CA ALA A 296 8.16 -16.08 -18.14
C ALA A 296 7.13 -16.97 -18.86
N GLU A 297 7.51 -18.18 -19.29
CA GLU A 297 6.57 -19.14 -19.89
C GLU A 297 5.61 -19.76 -18.85
N PHE A 298 5.92 -19.63 -17.55
CA PHE A 298 5.13 -20.15 -16.42
C PHE A 298 4.21 -19.11 -15.78
N ASP A 299 4.43 -17.83 -16.07
CA ASP A 299 3.62 -16.74 -15.54
C ASP A 299 2.33 -16.56 -16.37
N ALA A 300 1.18 -16.85 -15.76
CA ALA A 300 -0.12 -16.76 -16.41
C ALA A 300 -0.58 -15.33 -16.75
N PHE A 301 0.08 -14.29 -16.21
CA PHE A 301 -0.17 -12.90 -16.60
C PHE A 301 0.61 -12.48 -17.85
N ILE A 302 1.72 -13.17 -18.15
CA ILE A 302 2.62 -12.85 -19.28
C ILE A 302 2.35 -13.79 -20.45
N THR A 303 2.30 -15.08 -20.17
CA THR A 303 2.10 -16.14 -21.16
C THR A 303 0.79 -16.86 -20.86
N SER A 304 -0.12 -16.90 -21.84
CA SER A 304 -1.39 -17.63 -21.67
C SER A 304 -1.12 -19.13 -21.46
N PRO A 305 -1.65 -19.73 -20.38
CA PRO A 305 -1.48 -21.16 -20.14
C PRO A 305 -2.31 -21.98 -21.14
N ASP A 306 -1.86 -23.21 -21.38
CA ASP A 306 -2.61 -24.25 -22.07
C ASP A 306 -2.69 -25.47 -21.13
N PRO A 307 -3.88 -25.89 -20.65
CA PRO A 307 -5.22 -25.31 -20.91
C PRO A 307 -5.37 -23.86 -20.45
N SER A 308 -6.35 -23.17 -21.05
CA SER A 308 -6.63 -21.74 -20.81
C SER A 308 -6.79 -21.38 -19.33
N ASN A 309 -6.52 -20.12 -18.99
CA ASN A 309 -6.59 -19.62 -17.62
C ASN A 309 -8.02 -19.78 -17.05
N PRO A 310 -8.22 -20.54 -15.95
CA PRO A 310 -9.54 -20.79 -15.37
C PRO A 310 -10.33 -19.53 -15.00
N TRP A 311 -9.64 -18.43 -14.68
CA TRP A 311 -10.27 -17.15 -14.35
C TRP A 311 -10.85 -16.40 -15.56
N ILE A 312 -10.53 -16.85 -16.78
CA ILE A 312 -10.98 -16.27 -18.05
C ILE A 312 -11.96 -17.21 -18.75
N SER A 313 -11.67 -18.52 -18.73
CA SER A 313 -12.44 -19.52 -19.47
C SER A 313 -13.51 -20.24 -18.64
N ASP A 314 -13.56 -20.02 -17.33
CA ASP A 314 -14.41 -20.74 -16.38
C ASP A 314 -14.24 -22.27 -16.43
N SER A 315 -13.10 -22.76 -16.95
CA SER A 315 -12.73 -24.18 -16.99
C SER A 315 -11.65 -24.49 -15.97
N THR A 316 -11.86 -25.51 -15.13
CA THR A 316 -10.88 -25.93 -14.10
C THR A 316 -9.79 -26.85 -14.62
N GLU A 317 -9.79 -27.18 -15.91
CA GLU A 317 -8.91 -28.20 -16.50
C GLU A 317 -7.43 -27.96 -16.20
N SER A 318 -6.97 -26.70 -16.28
CA SER A 318 -5.58 -26.35 -15.94
C SER A 318 -5.24 -26.65 -14.47
N TRP A 319 -6.16 -26.42 -13.53
CA TRP A 319 -5.93 -26.75 -12.11
C TRP A 319 -5.93 -28.26 -11.87
N ASP A 320 -6.75 -29.00 -12.60
CA ASP A 320 -6.81 -30.45 -12.50
C ASP A 320 -5.51 -31.09 -13.03
N GLN A 321 -4.96 -30.58 -14.14
CA GLN A 321 -3.66 -30.98 -14.66
C GLN A 321 -2.50 -30.66 -13.70
N ASP A 322 -2.52 -29.51 -13.03
CA ASP A 322 -1.49 -29.16 -12.04
C ASP A 322 -1.51 -30.06 -10.79
N ARG A 323 -2.65 -30.71 -10.50
CA ARG A 323 -2.80 -31.62 -9.36
C ARG A 323 -2.50 -33.07 -9.68
N THR A 324 -2.37 -33.45 -10.96
CA THR A 324 -2.16 -34.85 -11.31
C THR A 324 -0.86 -35.38 -10.71
N LEU A 325 -0.92 -36.59 -10.15
CA LEU A 325 0.23 -37.36 -9.67
C LEU A 325 0.53 -38.55 -10.58
N ASN A 326 -0.33 -38.81 -11.56
CA ASN A 326 -0.11 -39.88 -12.52
C ASN A 326 1.03 -39.48 -13.45
N ALA A 327 2.17 -40.16 -13.34
CA ALA A 327 3.39 -39.87 -14.11
C ALA A 327 3.16 -39.83 -15.63
N ARG A 328 2.13 -40.53 -16.15
CA ARG A 328 1.78 -40.56 -17.58
C ARG A 328 0.96 -39.34 -18.05
N GLU A 329 0.38 -38.59 -17.12
CA GLU A 329 -0.51 -37.46 -17.40
C GLU A 329 0.11 -36.11 -16.98
N ILE A 330 1.36 -36.10 -16.48
CA ILE A 330 2.02 -34.87 -16.05
C ILE A 330 2.34 -34.01 -17.29
N PRO A 331 1.87 -32.76 -17.35
CA PRO A 331 2.16 -31.90 -18.48
C PRO A 331 3.67 -31.66 -18.65
N GLN A 332 4.16 -31.67 -19.89
CA GLN A 332 5.58 -31.41 -20.19
C GLN A 332 6.06 -30.07 -19.64
N ARG A 333 5.19 -29.05 -19.64
CA ARG A 333 5.47 -27.73 -19.05
C ARG A 333 5.88 -27.87 -17.59
N ARG A 334 5.10 -28.57 -16.77
CA ARG A 334 5.39 -28.82 -15.35
C ARG A 334 6.71 -29.56 -15.14
N VAL A 335 6.98 -30.56 -15.98
CA VAL A 335 8.25 -31.31 -15.96
C VAL A 335 9.46 -30.43 -16.30
N LYS A 336 9.36 -29.54 -17.31
CA LYS A 336 10.44 -28.61 -17.67
C LYS A 336 10.85 -27.74 -16.48
N ARG A 337 9.89 -27.32 -15.66
CA ARG A 337 10.13 -26.50 -14.47
C ARG A 337 11.00 -27.19 -13.44
N TRP A 338 10.84 -28.51 -13.25
CA TRP A 338 11.69 -29.29 -12.34
C TRP A 338 13.17 -29.24 -12.71
N ALA A 339 13.51 -29.02 -13.99
CA ALA A 339 14.89 -28.92 -14.43
C ALA A 339 15.57 -27.59 -14.05
N PHE A 340 14.81 -26.60 -13.59
CA PHE A 340 15.34 -25.28 -13.25
C PHE A 340 16.19 -25.35 -11.98
N SER A 341 15.70 -26.02 -10.95
CA SER A 341 16.42 -26.25 -9.70
C SER A 341 15.90 -27.49 -8.98
N ILE A 342 16.71 -28.02 -8.06
CA ILE A 342 16.27 -29.09 -7.16
C ILE A 342 15.12 -28.61 -6.26
N GLU A 343 15.08 -27.32 -5.91
CA GLU A 343 13.95 -26.73 -5.18
C GLU A 343 12.63 -26.89 -5.96
N GLU A 344 12.61 -26.57 -7.26
CA GLU A 344 11.41 -26.73 -8.09
C GLU A 344 10.95 -28.19 -8.18
N LEU A 345 11.90 -29.12 -8.32
CA LEU A 345 11.63 -30.56 -8.29
C LEU A 345 11.06 -31.02 -6.93
N LEU A 346 11.62 -30.53 -5.82
CA LEU A 346 11.25 -30.94 -4.47
C LEU A 346 9.97 -30.24 -3.96
N LEU A 347 9.62 -29.08 -4.48
CA LEU A 347 8.35 -28.42 -4.15
C LEU A 347 7.16 -29.14 -4.78
N ASP A 348 7.37 -29.75 -5.94
CA ASP A 348 6.35 -30.51 -6.65
C ASP A 348 6.15 -31.90 -6.01
N PRO A 349 4.94 -32.29 -5.58
CA PRO A 349 4.67 -33.64 -5.08
C PRO A 349 4.98 -34.77 -6.08
N ALA A 350 4.68 -34.58 -7.37
CA ALA A 350 4.98 -35.56 -8.40
C ALA A 350 6.48 -35.59 -8.73
N GLY A 351 7.14 -34.42 -8.73
CA GLY A 351 8.59 -34.31 -8.86
C GLY A 351 9.32 -35.06 -7.75
N ARG A 352 8.90 -34.88 -6.49
CA ARG A 352 9.41 -35.63 -5.33
C ARG A 352 9.24 -37.14 -5.46
N ASP A 353 8.07 -37.60 -5.87
CA ASP A 353 7.80 -39.04 -6.06
C ASP A 353 8.73 -39.65 -7.11
N GLN A 354 8.89 -38.97 -8.26
CA GLN A 354 9.82 -39.42 -9.30
C GLN A 354 11.28 -39.40 -8.83
N PHE A 355 11.68 -38.36 -8.10
CA PHE A 355 13.04 -38.25 -7.57
C PHE A 355 13.34 -39.32 -6.50
N THR A 356 12.36 -39.63 -5.64
CA THR A 356 12.48 -40.71 -4.65
C THR A 356 12.69 -42.06 -5.34
N LYS A 357 11.87 -42.37 -6.36
CA LYS A 357 12.01 -43.60 -7.15
C LYS A 357 13.36 -43.71 -7.87
N PHE A 358 13.94 -42.57 -8.28
CA PHE A 358 15.26 -42.53 -8.88
C PHE A 358 16.34 -42.86 -7.84
N LEU A 359 16.32 -42.21 -6.66
CA LEU A 359 17.31 -42.45 -5.60
C LEU A 359 17.22 -43.87 -5.01
N ASP A 360 16.03 -44.46 -4.94
CA ASP A 360 15.86 -45.85 -4.50
C ASP A 360 16.57 -46.85 -5.45
N LYS A 361 16.66 -46.55 -6.76
CA LYS A 361 17.41 -47.38 -7.72
C LYS A 361 18.92 -47.26 -7.57
N GLU A 362 19.39 -46.08 -7.18
CA GLU A 362 20.80 -45.77 -6.93
C GLU A 362 21.20 -46.05 -5.47
N PHE A 363 20.33 -46.69 -4.68
CA PHE A 363 20.55 -47.00 -3.26
C PHE A 363 20.97 -45.78 -2.41
N SER A 364 20.35 -44.61 -2.67
CA SER A 364 20.65 -43.33 -2.00
C SER A 364 19.41 -42.56 -1.51
N GLY A 365 18.28 -43.26 -1.36
CA GLY A 365 16.99 -42.68 -0.97
C GLY A 365 16.91 -42.19 0.49
N GLU A 366 17.77 -42.69 1.37
CA GLU A 366 17.85 -42.32 2.79
C GLU A 366 18.12 -40.83 3.01
N ASN A 367 18.94 -40.23 2.15
CA ASN A 367 19.33 -38.83 2.28
C ASN A 367 18.14 -37.88 1.99
N LEU A 368 17.32 -38.19 0.97
CA LEU A 368 16.11 -37.43 0.68
C LEU A 368 15.05 -37.61 1.78
N LYS A 369 14.91 -38.82 2.33
CA LYS A 369 14.01 -39.08 3.47
C LYS A 369 14.39 -38.24 4.68
N PHE A 370 15.67 -38.17 5.01
CA PHE A 370 16.18 -37.30 6.08
C PHE A 370 15.86 -35.82 5.83
N TRP A 371 16.10 -35.32 4.62
CA TRP A 371 15.81 -33.93 4.28
C TRP A 371 14.32 -33.59 4.38
N LEU A 372 13.46 -34.48 3.89
CA LEU A 372 12.01 -34.33 3.98
C LEU A 372 11.54 -34.34 5.44
N ALA A 373 12.09 -35.22 6.28
CA ALA A 373 11.79 -35.25 7.71
C ALA A 373 12.23 -33.94 8.41
N CYS A 374 13.37 -33.37 8.01
CA CYS A 374 13.81 -32.06 8.50
C CYS A 374 12.90 -30.91 8.02
N GLN A 375 12.37 -30.96 6.80
CA GLN A 375 11.38 -29.98 6.32
C GLN A 375 10.06 -30.10 7.08
N GLU A 376 9.57 -31.32 7.31
CA GLU A 376 8.37 -31.58 8.10
C GLU A 376 8.52 -31.01 9.52
N LEU A 377 9.67 -31.25 10.17
CA LEU A 377 9.98 -30.73 11.51
C LEU A 377 9.79 -29.21 11.63
N LYS A 378 10.16 -28.45 10.58
CA LYS A 378 10.02 -26.98 10.57
C LYS A 378 8.56 -26.52 10.55
N GLY A 379 7.65 -27.35 10.04
CA GLY A 379 6.21 -27.08 10.00
C GLY A 379 5.43 -27.57 11.22
N LEU A 380 6.02 -28.39 12.09
CA LEU A 380 5.29 -29.02 13.19
C LEU A 380 4.90 -28.05 14.31
N PRO A 381 3.76 -28.28 15.00
CA PRO A 381 3.42 -27.59 16.24
C PRO A 381 4.53 -27.73 17.29
N MET A 382 4.78 -26.68 18.09
CA MET A 382 5.91 -26.66 19.04
C MET A 382 5.93 -27.85 20.02
N ARG A 383 4.75 -28.36 20.41
CA ARG A 383 4.60 -29.52 21.29
C ARG A 383 5.15 -30.84 20.71
N GLU A 384 5.20 -30.97 19.39
CA GLU A 384 5.63 -32.19 18.69
C GLU A 384 7.11 -32.12 18.25
N VAL A 385 7.70 -30.93 18.24
CA VAL A 385 9.09 -30.69 17.81
C VAL A 385 10.07 -31.56 18.59
N ASN A 386 9.97 -31.60 19.92
CA ASN A 386 10.89 -32.37 20.74
C ASN A 386 10.84 -33.87 20.39
N LYS A 387 9.64 -34.44 20.28
CA LYS A 387 9.43 -35.84 19.91
C LYS A 387 10.01 -36.13 18.52
N LYS A 388 9.66 -35.31 17.52
CA LYS A 388 10.12 -35.49 16.14
C LYS A 388 11.64 -35.35 16.01
N VAL A 389 12.29 -34.45 16.77
CA VAL A 389 13.76 -34.33 16.77
C VAL A 389 14.41 -35.64 17.22
N HIS A 390 13.91 -36.27 18.28
CA HIS A 390 14.44 -37.54 18.74
C HIS A 390 14.17 -38.69 17.76
N GLU A 391 13.00 -38.69 17.11
CA GLU A 391 12.67 -39.67 16.05
C GLU A 391 13.64 -39.56 14.86
N ILE A 392 13.83 -38.34 14.33
CA ILE A 392 14.76 -38.08 13.21
C ILE A 392 16.18 -38.50 13.58
N PHE A 393 16.64 -38.14 14.79
CA PHE A 393 17.98 -38.54 15.24
C PHE A 393 18.11 -40.06 15.32
N SER A 394 17.12 -40.75 15.89
CA SER A 394 17.13 -42.22 16.03
C SER A 394 17.07 -42.94 14.67
N GLU A 395 16.33 -42.40 13.71
CA GLU A 395 16.12 -43.02 12.40
C GLU A 395 17.30 -42.85 11.44
N PHE A 396 17.99 -41.69 11.51
CA PHE A 396 18.99 -41.30 10.51
C PHE A 396 20.42 -41.11 11.03
N LEU A 397 20.60 -40.72 12.30
CA LEU A 397 21.90 -40.26 12.83
C LEU A 397 22.45 -41.07 14.01
N ALA A 398 21.61 -41.85 14.69
CA ALA A 398 22.04 -42.66 15.82
C ALA A 398 22.98 -43.80 15.42
N PRO A 399 23.88 -44.26 16.32
CA PRO A 399 24.67 -45.47 16.08
C PRO A 399 23.74 -46.67 15.86
N GLY A 400 23.81 -47.29 14.67
CA GLY A 400 22.91 -48.39 14.30
C GLY A 400 21.52 -47.96 13.81
N ALA A 401 21.39 -46.72 13.35
CA ALA A 401 20.17 -46.21 12.73
C ALA A 401 19.68 -47.10 11.57
N HIS A 402 18.35 -47.14 11.36
CA HIS A 402 17.75 -47.96 10.31
C HIS A 402 18.05 -47.43 8.90
N ASN A 403 18.10 -46.10 8.75
CA ASN A 403 18.39 -45.40 7.50
C ASN A 403 19.58 -44.43 7.71
N PRO A 404 20.81 -44.92 7.94
CA PRO A 404 21.92 -44.06 8.33
C PRO A 404 22.33 -43.12 7.19
N VAL A 405 22.36 -41.80 7.47
CA VAL A 405 22.87 -40.80 6.52
C VAL A 405 24.33 -40.46 6.83
N ASN A 406 25.12 -40.20 5.79
CA ASN A 406 26.51 -39.80 5.95
C ASN A 406 26.58 -38.29 6.29
N VAL A 407 27.11 -37.96 7.47
CA VAL A 407 27.22 -36.56 7.94
C VAL A 407 28.59 -36.36 8.58
N ASP A 408 29.23 -35.24 8.28
CA ASP A 408 30.52 -34.87 8.85
C ASP A 408 30.51 -34.88 10.39
N CYS A 409 31.62 -35.29 11.00
CA CYS A 409 31.71 -35.46 12.45
C CYS A 409 31.48 -34.15 13.22
N GLN A 410 31.83 -32.99 12.65
CA GLN A 410 31.62 -31.69 13.27
C GLN A 410 30.13 -31.32 13.28
N ILE A 411 29.41 -31.62 12.20
CA ILE A 411 27.97 -31.38 12.09
C ILE A 411 27.21 -32.31 13.05
N MET A 412 27.60 -33.59 13.11
CA MET A 412 26.99 -34.55 14.03
C MET A 412 27.14 -34.11 15.50
N GLU A 413 28.31 -33.59 15.86
CA GLU A 413 28.56 -33.06 17.20
C GLU A 413 27.73 -31.79 17.49
N LEU A 414 27.59 -30.90 16.51
CA LEU A 414 26.73 -29.72 16.62
C LEU A 414 25.26 -30.10 16.86
N VAL A 415 24.76 -31.09 16.12
CA VAL A 415 23.40 -31.62 16.27
C VAL A 415 23.18 -32.16 17.69
N ARG A 416 24.13 -32.97 18.21
CA ARG A 416 24.05 -33.50 19.59
C ARG A 416 23.95 -32.40 20.63
N ARG A 417 24.84 -31.40 20.57
CA ARG A 417 24.81 -30.26 21.51
C ARG A 417 23.50 -29.48 21.45
N ARG A 418 22.88 -29.35 20.27
CA ARG A 418 21.57 -28.68 20.13
C ARG A 418 20.43 -29.49 20.73
N MET A 419 20.49 -30.81 20.57
CA MET A 419 19.50 -31.70 21.20
C MET A 419 19.59 -31.65 22.72
N GLU A 420 20.80 -31.55 23.28
CA GLU A 420 21.03 -31.42 24.73
C GLU A 420 20.56 -30.06 25.29
N ASN A 421 20.84 -28.95 24.57
CA ASN A 421 20.60 -27.59 25.05
C ASN A 421 19.20 -27.02 24.74
N THR A 422 18.23 -27.88 24.43
CA THR A 422 16.82 -27.62 24.02
C THR A 422 16.59 -27.89 22.54
N PRO A 423 15.89 -28.99 22.18
CA PRO A 423 15.50 -29.28 20.81
C PRO A 423 14.62 -28.18 20.20
N THR A 424 15.02 -27.68 19.04
CA THR A 424 14.27 -26.69 18.25
C THR A 424 14.03 -27.20 16.83
N ARG A 425 13.20 -26.48 16.08
CA ARG A 425 12.94 -26.77 14.66
C ARG A 425 14.18 -26.66 13.76
N PHE A 426 15.26 -26.07 14.26
CA PHE A 426 16.51 -25.82 13.53
C PHE A 426 17.66 -26.72 14.03
N CYS A 427 17.35 -27.80 14.78
CA CYS A 427 18.37 -28.72 15.28
C CYS A 427 19.25 -29.34 14.18
N PHE A 428 18.70 -29.57 12.99
CA PHE A 428 19.37 -30.26 11.87
C PHE A 428 19.73 -29.32 10.71
N GLU A 429 19.74 -28.00 10.88
CA GLU A 429 19.88 -27.04 9.78
C GLU A 429 21.20 -27.22 8.98
N GLU A 430 22.32 -27.41 9.66
CA GLU A 430 23.62 -27.64 9.03
C GLU A 430 23.70 -29.01 8.34
N ALA A 431 23.16 -30.06 8.97
CA ALA A 431 23.07 -31.40 8.37
C ALA A 431 22.20 -31.39 7.11
N GLN A 432 21.07 -30.68 7.17
CA GLN A 432 20.17 -30.53 6.04
C GLN A 432 20.80 -29.74 4.88
N SER A 433 21.63 -28.74 5.20
CA SER A 433 22.33 -27.91 4.21
C SER A 433 23.42 -28.71 3.50
N SER A 434 24.20 -29.51 4.24
CA SER A 434 25.21 -30.42 3.68
C SER A 434 24.59 -31.37 2.66
N PHE A 435 23.46 -32.00 3.00
CA PHE A 435 22.73 -32.86 2.08
C PHE A 435 22.28 -32.11 0.81
N TYR A 436 21.80 -30.88 0.96
CA TYR A 436 21.31 -30.09 -0.16
C TYR A 436 22.43 -29.79 -1.16
N GLU A 437 23.63 -29.48 -0.66
CA GLU A 437 24.83 -29.28 -1.48
C GLU A 437 25.27 -30.57 -2.19
N GLU A 438 25.31 -31.70 -1.48
CA GLU A 438 25.62 -33.02 -2.06
C GLU A 438 24.60 -33.41 -3.14
N SER A 439 23.32 -33.18 -2.88
CA SER A 439 22.24 -33.45 -3.83
C SER A 439 22.31 -32.56 -5.05
N LEU A 440 22.67 -31.29 -4.89
CA LEU A 440 22.92 -30.39 -6.03
C LEU A 440 24.06 -30.90 -6.90
N GLN A 441 25.15 -31.38 -6.29
CA GLN A 441 26.26 -31.96 -7.01
C GLN A 441 25.84 -33.23 -7.75
N ALA A 442 25.11 -34.13 -7.10
CA ALA A 442 24.54 -35.33 -7.74
C ALA A 442 23.56 -34.97 -8.88
N LEU A 443 22.78 -33.90 -8.73
CA LEU A 443 21.89 -33.39 -9.77
C LEU A 443 22.63 -32.70 -10.91
N GLU A 444 23.84 -32.18 -10.72
CA GLU A 444 24.63 -31.62 -11.81
C GLU A 444 25.14 -32.73 -12.75
N TYR A 445 25.54 -33.86 -12.17
CA TYR A 445 25.76 -35.12 -12.91
C TYR A 445 24.45 -35.70 -13.46
N GLY A 446 23.40 -35.65 -12.65
CA GLY A 446 22.07 -36.17 -12.93
C GLY A 446 21.26 -35.32 -13.91
N LYS A 447 21.51 -34.03 -14.12
CA LYS A 447 20.81 -33.19 -15.10
C LYS A 447 20.97 -33.78 -16.50
N SER A 448 22.14 -34.36 -16.81
CA SER A 448 22.36 -35.12 -18.04
C SER A 448 21.48 -36.39 -18.13
N VAL A 449 21.20 -37.06 -17.01
CA VAL A 449 20.49 -38.36 -16.93
C VAL A 449 18.99 -38.22 -16.62
N MET A 450 18.55 -37.16 -15.94
CA MET A 450 17.17 -36.82 -15.61
C MET A 450 16.55 -36.03 -16.76
N LEU A 451 17.27 -35.12 -17.45
CA LEU A 451 16.78 -34.61 -18.74
C LEU A 451 16.71 -35.76 -19.74
N LYS A 452 17.73 -36.61 -19.87
CA LYS A 452 17.65 -37.79 -20.74
C LYS A 452 16.57 -38.76 -20.28
N GLY A 453 16.44 -39.05 -19.00
CA GLY A 453 15.53 -40.05 -18.43
C GLY A 453 14.09 -39.59 -18.43
N THR A 454 13.82 -38.30 -18.24
CA THR A 454 12.47 -37.73 -18.31
C THR A 454 12.06 -37.44 -19.75
N VAL A 455 13.00 -37.09 -20.64
CA VAL A 455 12.77 -37.07 -22.11
C VAL A 455 12.64 -38.49 -22.66
N LEU A 456 13.34 -39.48 -22.11
CA LEU A 456 13.21 -40.90 -22.50
C LEU A 456 11.95 -41.52 -21.91
N LEU A 457 11.52 -41.17 -20.69
CA LEU A 457 10.24 -41.61 -20.12
C LEU A 457 9.07 -40.92 -20.84
N ALA A 458 9.20 -39.65 -21.23
CA ALA A 458 8.22 -39.00 -22.10
C ALA A 458 8.25 -39.58 -23.53
N GLY A 459 9.44 -39.87 -24.08
CA GLY A 459 9.62 -40.39 -25.45
C GLY A 459 9.26 -41.87 -25.62
N SER A 460 9.48 -42.71 -24.59
CA SER A 460 9.12 -44.13 -24.62
C SER A 460 7.62 -44.41 -24.47
N TYR A 461 6.83 -43.40 -24.09
CA TYR A 461 5.37 -43.45 -24.13
C TYR A 461 4.75 -42.75 -25.35
N ILE A 462 5.54 -42.02 -26.15
CA ILE A 462 5.10 -41.38 -27.41
C ILE A 462 5.37 -42.28 -28.63
N GLN A 463 6.15 -43.35 -28.50
CA GLN A 463 6.46 -44.30 -29.58
C GLN A 463 5.53 -45.53 -29.67
N VAL A 464 4.36 -45.50 -29.05
CA VAL A 464 3.35 -46.55 -29.23
C VAL A 464 2.10 -45.95 -29.87
N ASP A 465 2.23 -45.52 -31.13
CA ASP A 465 1.14 -45.32 -32.10
C ASP A 465 1.77 -44.98 -33.48
N GLU A 466 2.54 -45.92 -34.04
CA GLU A 466 2.74 -46.04 -35.49
C GLU A 466 2.81 -47.55 -35.81
N GLU A 467 1.64 -48.16 -36.00
CA GLU A 467 1.42 -49.26 -36.95
C GLU A 467 0.38 -48.81 -37.98
#